data_AF-A0A6A4LM80-F1
#
_entry.id   AF-A0A6A4LM80-F1
#
_cell.length_a   1.000
_cell.length_b   1.000
_cell.length_c   1.000
_cell.angle_alpha   90.00
_cell.angle_beta   90.00
_cell.angle_gamma   90.00
#
_symmetry.space_group_name_H-M   'P 1'
#
loop_
_entity.id
_entity.type
_entity.pdbx_description
1 polymer ?
#
loop_
_entity_poly.entity_id
_entity_poly.type
_entity_poly.pdbx_seq_one_letter_code
_entity_poly.pdbx_strand_id
1 'polypeptide(L)'
;MLHSPLLDSSTITKSTPFAFAVSTASTANRSFIAAHRPSITGLKSSKEGPSDNIDPSVIYKTRGRGRFKIVSAYGRRAEEHVLEEEVPQMVESRPSFRTFPGQAYPLGVSELEDGVNFAIFSQHATGVTLCLSLPERIFVYNINGPFSREEHDKLDGGMVEMTLDPRVNKTGDIWHICIEDLPRGDVLYGYRVDGPRGWHQGHRFDRSIILIDPYAKLIEGRRVFGDSSNKMAKFFGTYDFSSLPFNWGDNYKLPNIPEKDLIIYEMNVRAFTADESSGLDPSKRGSYLGIIEKIPHLLELGINAVELHPLFEFDEFEFQRRPNPRDHLRASEQSLSRYASAGGGPANASREFKEMVKALHGAGIEVILDVVYNHTNEADDDNPYTISFRGIDNKEGL
;
A
#
# COMPACT_ATOMS: atom_id res chain seq x y z
N MET A 1 -39.49 -2.41 -35.23
CA MET A 1 -40.42 -1.33 -35.64
C MET A 1 -41.23 -0.98 -34.42
N LEU A 2 -41.36 0.24 -33.91
CA LEU A 2 -40.91 1.58 -34.25
C LEU A 2 -41.16 2.36 -32.95
N HIS A 3 -40.18 3.11 -32.44
CA HIS A 3 -40.34 4.50 -32.01
C HIS A 3 -39.07 5.04 -31.34
N SER A 4 -38.33 5.83 -32.11
CA SER A 4 -37.61 7.02 -31.63
C SER A 4 -38.53 8.23 -31.84
N PRO A 5 -38.30 9.36 -31.14
CA PRO A 5 -37.40 10.42 -31.64
C PRO A 5 -36.50 11.01 -30.52
N LEU A 6 -35.20 11.25 -30.75
CA LEU A 6 -34.59 12.48 -31.31
C LEU A 6 -34.92 13.75 -30.51
N LEU A 7 -33.92 14.27 -29.78
CA LEU A 7 -33.79 15.67 -29.40
C LEU A 7 -32.44 16.20 -29.90
N ASP A 8 -32.52 17.44 -30.31
CA ASP A 8 -31.75 18.10 -31.35
C ASP A 8 -30.46 18.76 -30.82
N SER A 9 -29.53 18.99 -31.74
CA SER A 9 -28.30 19.74 -31.54
C SER A 9 -28.57 21.26 -31.48
N SER A 10 -27.88 21.98 -30.59
CA SER A 10 -27.25 23.30 -30.82
C SER A 10 -27.17 24.15 -29.54
N THR A 11 -25.99 24.25 -28.94
CA THR A 11 -25.41 25.54 -28.54
C THR A 11 -23.91 25.40 -28.34
N ILE A 12 -23.15 25.85 -29.34
CA ILE A 12 -21.72 26.12 -29.23
C ILE A 12 -21.60 27.48 -28.55
N THR A 13 -21.20 27.50 -27.29
CA THR A 13 -20.62 28.69 -26.65
C THR A 13 -19.14 28.43 -26.42
N LYS A 14 -18.31 29.06 -27.26
CA LYS A 14 -16.87 29.22 -27.06
C LYS A 14 -16.65 29.97 -25.75
N SER A 15 -15.99 29.36 -24.77
CA SER A 15 -15.29 30.07 -23.71
C SER A 15 -13.78 29.96 -23.95
N THR A 16 -13.16 31.13 -24.08
CA THR A 16 -11.73 31.37 -24.21
C THR A 16 -10.99 30.89 -22.95
N PRO A 17 -9.80 30.27 -23.05
CA PRO A 17 -9.02 29.93 -21.86
C PRO A 17 -8.41 31.21 -21.27
N PHE A 18 -8.60 31.39 -19.96
CA PHE A 18 -7.91 32.41 -19.17
C PHE A 18 -6.41 32.12 -19.17
N ALA A 19 -5.63 33.06 -19.69
CA ALA A 19 -4.18 33.09 -19.55
C ALA A 19 -3.83 33.53 -18.11
N PHE A 20 -3.14 32.67 -17.35
CA PHE A 20 -2.52 33.08 -16.10
C PHE A 20 -1.21 33.81 -16.40
N ALA A 21 -1.18 35.10 -16.06
CA ALA A 21 0.01 35.93 -16.09
C ALA A 21 0.91 35.56 -14.89
N VAL A 22 2.14 35.11 -15.19
CA VAL A 22 3.19 34.89 -14.19
C VAL A 22 3.73 36.25 -13.75
N SER A 23 3.42 36.65 -12.51
CA SER A 23 4.05 37.79 -11.86
C SER A 23 5.38 37.36 -11.25
N THR A 24 6.49 37.77 -11.86
CA THR A 24 7.84 37.63 -11.31
C THR A 24 8.06 38.65 -10.19
N ALA A 25 8.04 38.20 -8.93
CA ALA A 25 8.52 39.00 -7.81
C ALA A 25 9.97 38.58 -7.48
N SER A 26 10.90 39.51 -7.65
CA SER A 26 12.30 39.36 -7.28
C SER A 26 12.46 39.47 -5.77
N THR A 27 13.00 38.44 -5.11
CA THR A 27 13.39 38.54 -3.70
C THR A 27 14.88 38.83 -3.60
N ALA A 28 15.16 40.01 -3.07
CA ALA A 28 16.49 40.53 -2.82
C ALA A 28 17.21 39.76 -1.71
N ASN A 29 18.49 39.47 -1.95
CA ASN A 29 19.47 39.00 -0.97
C ASN A 29 19.56 39.95 0.24
N ARG A 30 19.35 39.41 1.44
CA ARG A 30 19.94 39.96 2.68
C ARG A 30 20.51 38.85 3.55
N SER A 31 21.83 38.81 3.54
CA SER A 31 22.74 38.11 4.45
C SER A 31 22.50 38.50 5.92
N PHE A 32 22.41 37.51 6.79
CA PHE A 32 22.58 37.69 8.24
C PHE A 32 23.79 36.91 8.75
N ILE A 33 24.55 37.64 9.58
CA ILE A 33 25.89 37.36 10.09
C ILE A 33 25.80 36.36 11.27
N ALA A 34 26.68 35.35 11.26
CA ALA A 34 26.86 34.41 12.35
C ALA A 34 27.54 35.08 13.56
N ALA A 35 26.96 34.92 14.76
CA ALA A 35 27.58 35.30 16.02
C ALA A 35 28.03 34.06 16.80
N HIS A 36 29.33 34.01 17.09
CA HIS A 36 30.01 33.06 17.98
C HIS A 36 29.62 33.25 19.45
N ARG A 37 29.67 32.15 20.25
CA ARG A 37 30.28 32.03 21.61
C ARG A 37 29.96 30.65 22.27
N PRO A 38 30.65 30.21 23.34
CA PRO A 38 31.95 29.53 23.29
C PRO A 38 31.98 28.16 24.04
N SER A 39 33.08 27.43 23.90
CA SER A 39 33.42 26.25 24.69
C SER A 39 33.79 26.60 26.14
N ILE A 40 33.36 25.77 27.10
CA ILE A 40 33.97 25.68 28.43
C ILE A 40 34.36 24.22 28.69
N THR A 41 35.64 24.05 29.01
CA THR A 41 36.36 22.85 29.37
C THR A 41 36.21 22.48 30.85
N GLY A 42 36.12 21.17 31.12
CA GLY A 42 36.89 20.48 32.16
C GLY A 42 36.21 20.19 33.50
N LEU A 43 36.19 18.91 33.89
CA LEU A 43 37.02 18.41 35.01
C LEU A 43 37.08 16.87 35.02
N LYS A 44 38.28 16.36 35.33
CA LYS A 44 38.66 14.95 35.50
C LYS A 44 38.35 14.45 36.92
N SER A 45 38.15 13.15 37.08
CA SER A 45 38.66 12.41 38.25
C SER A 45 38.88 10.93 37.90
N SER A 46 39.90 10.35 38.52
CA SER A 46 40.59 9.10 38.23
C SER A 46 40.92 8.38 39.53
N LYS A 47 40.93 7.03 39.56
CA LYS A 47 41.65 6.09 40.48
C LYS A 47 41.28 4.64 40.10
N GLU A 48 42.14 3.85 39.45
CA GLU A 48 43.22 2.93 39.94
C GLU A 48 42.73 1.54 40.49
N GLY A 49 43.32 0.44 39.96
CA GLY A 49 42.99 -1.01 40.15
C GLY A 49 43.69 -1.70 41.36
N PRO A 50 44.19 -2.97 41.34
CA PRO A 50 44.33 -3.99 40.26
C PRO A 50 44.12 -5.51 40.64
N SER A 51 44.46 -6.41 39.68
CA SER A 51 44.87 -7.87 39.70
C SER A 51 43.82 -8.98 40.00
N ASP A 52 43.80 -10.19 39.41
CA ASP A 52 44.86 -11.15 39.01
C ASP A 52 44.47 -12.16 37.89
N ASN A 53 45.52 -12.81 37.34
CA ASN A 53 45.59 -13.81 36.25
C ASN A 53 44.94 -15.19 36.54
N ILE A 54 44.69 -15.98 35.48
CA ILE A 54 45.26 -17.35 35.22
C ILE A 54 44.57 -18.03 34.01
N ASP A 55 45.39 -18.54 33.07
CA ASP A 55 45.08 -19.53 32.01
C ASP A 55 45.69 -20.89 32.46
N PRO A 56 45.16 -22.08 32.11
CA PRO A 56 45.80 -22.82 30.99
C PRO A 56 44.92 -23.85 30.20
N SER A 57 45.27 -24.00 28.92
CA SER A 57 45.57 -25.22 28.11
C SER A 57 44.53 -26.35 27.77
N VAL A 58 44.33 -26.47 26.44
CA VAL A 58 44.20 -27.62 25.50
C VAL A 58 44.24 -29.08 26.02
N ILE A 59 43.25 -29.92 25.64
CA ILE A 59 43.41 -31.37 25.30
C ILE A 59 42.39 -31.83 24.21
N TYR A 60 42.89 -32.50 23.16
CA TYR A 60 42.15 -33.25 22.12
C TYR A 60 41.60 -34.60 22.61
N LYS A 61 40.46 -35.07 22.07
CA LYS A 61 40.21 -36.53 21.92
C LYS A 61 39.20 -36.90 20.81
N THR A 62 39.71 -37.62 19.83
CA THR A 62 39.03 -38.41 18.79
C THR A 62 38.89 -39.88 19.23
N ARG A 63 37.83 -40.58 18.78
CA ARG A 63 37.68 -42.03 18.45
C ARG A 63 36.20 -42.42 18.58
N GLY A 64 35.57 -43.29 17.78
CA GLY A 64 35.97 -44.17 16.67
C GLY A 64 34.72 -44.93 16.20
N ARG A 65 34.50 -45.05 14.87
CA ARG A 65 34.63 -46.27 14.04
C ARG A 65 33.88 -47.54 14.45
N GLY A 66 33.04 -48.01 13.52
CA GLY A 66 32.81 -49.39 13.12
C GLY A 66 31.73 -49.43 12.02
N ARG A 67 31.72 -50.27 10.98
CA ARG A 67 32.69 -51.11 10.25
C ARG A 67 31.81 -51.87 9.23
N PHE A 68 32.04 -51.73 7.91
CA PHE A 68 31.43 -52.62 6.92
C PHE A 68 32.20 -53.96 6.86
N LYS A 69 31.50 -55.08 6.67
CA LYS A 69 32.05 -56.33 6.13
C LYS A 69 30.98 -57.10 5.34
N ILE A 70 31.34 -57.49 4.12
CA ILE A 70 30.62 -58.35 3.18
C ILE A 70 31.11 -59.80 3.36
N VAL A 71 30.22 -60.81 3.28
CA VAL A 71 30.57 -62.18 2.83
C VAL A 71 29.38 -62.87 2.12
N SER A 72 29.59 -63.12 0.81
CA SER A 72 29.26 -64.26 -0.09
C SER A 72 28.03 -65.21 0.06
N ALA A 73 27.17 -65.16 -0.97
CA ALA A 73 26.57 -66.20 -1.84
C ALA A 73 26.25 -67.65 -1.38
N TYR A 74 24.99 -68.07 -1.64
CA TYR A 74 24.59 -69.34 -2.30
C TYR A 74 23.20 -69.15 -2.94
N GLY A 75 22.98 -69.65 -4.17
CA GLY A 75 21.81 -69.32 -4.99
C GLY A 75 20.69 -70.37 -5.05
N ARG A 76 19.51 -69.96 -5.56
CA ARG A 76 18.72 -70.57 -6.66
C ARG A 76 17.28 -70.02 -6.67
N ARG A 77 16.87 -69.57 -7.88
CA ARG A 77 15.51 -69.50 -8.45
C ARG A 77 14.44 -68.63 -7.77
N ALA A 78 13.94 -67.71 -8.60
CA ALA A 78 12.53 -67.50 -8.97
C ALA A 78 12.00 -66.09 -8.70
N GLU A 79 11.36 -65.56 -9.75
CA GLU A 79 10.41 -64.44 -9.82
C GLU A 79 11.01 -63.03 -10.03
N GLU A 80 11.06 -62.71 -11.33
CA GLU A 80 11.16 -61.38 -11.90
C GLU A 80 9.87 -60.60 -11.57
N HIS A 81 9.92 -59.81 -10.51
CA HIS A 81 8.95 -58.75 -10.27
C HIS A 81 9.56 -57.43 -10.77
N VAL A 82 9.07 -56.97 -11.92
CA VAL A 82 9.30 -55.61 -12.40
C VAL A 82 8.55 -54.67 -11.45
N LEU A 83 9.29 -53.98 -10.59
CA LEU A 83 8.78 -52.80 -9.90
C LEU A 83 8.87 -51.65 -10.91
N GLU A 84 7.74 -51.31 -11.52
CA GLU A 84 7.61 -50.02 -12.20
C GLU A 84 7.72 -48.92 -11.12
N GLU A 85 8.82 -48.18 -11.15
CA GLU A 85 8.93 -46.88 -10.48
C GLU A 85 7.95 -45.92 -11.16
N GLU A 86 6.71 -45.88 -10.68
CA GLU A 86 5.83 -44.75 -10.93
C GLU A 86 6.40 -43.53 -10.21
N VAL A 87 7.13 -42.71 -10.96
CA VAL A 87 7.48 -41.35 -10.56
C VAL A 87 6.15 -40.62 -10.33
N PRO A 88 5.83 -40.16 -9.10
CA PRO A 88 4.61 -39.40 -8.89
C PRO A 88 4.76 -38.07 -9.65
N GLN A 89 4.02 -37.92 -10.75
CA GLN A 89 3.82 -36.61 -11.35
C GLN A 89 3.06 -35.76 -10.33
N MET A 90 3.79 -34.91 -9.59
CA MET A 90 3.20 -33.78 -8.88
C MET A 90 2.62 -32.82 -9.92
N VAL A 91 1.34 -33.01 -10.25
CA VAL A 91 0.55 -31.99 -10.93
C VAL A 91 0.25 -30.92 -9.89
N GLU A 92 1.04 -29.84 -9.88
CA GLU A 92 0.66 -28.61 -9.19
C GLU A 92 -0.59 -28.05 -9.87
N SER A 93 -1.77 -28.44 -9.38
CA SER A 93 -3.03 -27.85 -9.80
C SER A 93 -3.12 -26.42 -9.25
N ARG A 94 -2.52 -25.46 -9.97
CA ARG A 94 -2.78 -24.04 -9.72
C ARG A 94 -4.27 -23.78 -9.94
N PRO A 95 -4.92 -22.95 -9.10
CA PRO A 95 -6.32 -22.60 -9.33
C PRO A 95 -6.47 -21.97 -10.72
N SER A 96 -7.22 -22.64 -11.60
CA SER A 96 -7.55 -22.12 -12.92
C SER A 96 -8.82 -21.28 -12.79
N PHE A 97 -8.66 -19.96 -12.69
CA PHE A 97 -9.80 -19.05 -12.75
C PHE A 97 -10.29 -18.93 -14.18
N ARG A 98 -11.62 -18.85 -14.34
CA ARG A 98 -12.22 -18.48 -15.62
C ARG A 98 -12.17 -16.97 -15.76
N THR A 99 -11.75 -16.52 -16.94
CA THR A 99 -11.59 -15.09 -17.25
C THR A 99 -12.45 -14.71 -18.45
N PHE A 100 -12.92 -13.48 -18.43
CA PHE A 100 -13.70 -12.84 -19.48
C PHE A 100 -13.03 -11.53 -19.89
N PRO A 101 -13.37 -10.96 -21.07
CA PRO A 101 -12.79 -9.71 -21.53
C PRO A 101 -12.90 -8.56 -20.51
N GLY A 102 -13.98 -8.50 -19.74
CA GLY A 102 -14.24 -7.43 -18.77
C GLY A 102 -14.71 -6.14 -19.43
N GLN A 103 -14.73 -5.05 -18.66
CA GLN A 103 -15.21 -3.73 -19.05
C GLN A 103 -14.15 -2.67 -18.76
N ALA A 104 -13.96 -1.73 -19.69
CA ALA A 104 -13.01 -0.62 -19.55
C ALA A 104 -13.41 0.39 -18.45
N TYR A 105 -14.69 0.41 -18.06
CA TYR A 105 -15.19 1.31 -17.03
C TYR A 105 -16.08 0.55 -16.04
N PRO A 106 -16.08 0.95 -14.75
CA PRO A 106 -15.24 2.01 -14.17
C PRO A 106 -13.76 1.59 -14.06
N LEU A 107 -12.86 2.58 -13.98
CA LEU A 107 -11.44 2.33 -13.70
C LEU A 107 -11.24 1.82 -12.26
N GLY A 108 -10.18 1.04 -12.08
CA GLY A 108 -9.89 0.30 -10.86
C GLY A 108 -10.60 -1.05 -10.80
N VAL A 109 -10.79 -1.53 -9.57
CA VAL A 109 -11.51 -2.77 -9.29
C VAL A 109 -13.00 -2.51 -9.03
N SER A 110 -13.85 -3.35 -9.63
CA SER A 110 -15.31 -3.26 -9.55
C SER A 110 -15.95 -4.64 -9.55
N GLU A 111 -17.12 -4.75 -8.93
CA GLU A 111 -17.92 -5.98 -8.95
C GLU A 111 -18.90 -5.96 -10.11
N LEU A 112 -18.90 -7.03 -10.91
CA LEU A 112 -19.89 -7.32 -11.94
C LEU A 112 -20.73 -8.54 -11.52
N GLU A 113 -21.85 -8.77 -12.21
CA GLU A 113 -22.71 -9.95 -11.97
C GLU A 113 -21.94 -11.27 -12.13
N ASP A 114 -21.04 -11.33 -13.11
CA ASP A 114 -20.28 -12.53 -13.49
C ASP A 114 -18.86 -12.60 -12.87
N GLY A 115 -18.50 -11.68 -11.95
CA GLY A 115 -17.18 -11.72 -11.29
C GLY A 115 -16.61 -10.35 -10.92
N VAL A 116 -15.29 -10.30 -10.69
CA VAL A 116 -14.57 -9.07 -10.34
C VAL A 116 -13.86 -8.53 -11.59
N ASN A 117 -14.15 -7.28 -11.93
CA ASN A 117 -13.58 -6.56 -13.06
C ASN A 117 -12.45 -5.63 -12.62
N PHE A 118 -11.34 -5.70 -13.33
CA PHE A 118 -10.15 -4.87 -13.16
C PHE A 118 -9.97 -4.04 -14.43
N ALA A 119 -9.80 -2.72 -14.28
CA ALA A 119 -9.55 -1.83 -15.40
C ALA A 119 -8.48 -0.78 -15.06
N ILE A 120 -7.46 -0.64 -15.90
CA ILE A 120 -6.34 0.27 -15.69
C ILE A 120 -5.97 1.00 -16.98
N PHE A 121 -5.71 2.30 -16.86
CA PHE A 121 -5.22 3.10 -17.97
C PHE A 121 -3.71 2.87 -18.19
N SER A 122 -3.30 2.61 -19.43
CA SER A 122 -1.92 2.75 -19.89
C SER A 122 -1.89 2.81 -21.42
N GLN A 123 -1.56 3.98 -21.95
CA GLN A 123 -1.51 4.24 -23.38
C GLN A 123 -0.29 3.57 -24.01
N HIS A 124 0.88 3.72 -23.39
CA HIS A 124 2.16 3.29 -23.98
C HIS A 124 2.57 1.87 -23.59
N ALA A 125 1.82 1.17 -22.73
CA ALA A 125 2.10 -0.23 -22.42
C ALA A 125 1.97 -1.14 -23.65
N THR A 126 2.91 -2.07 -23.79
CA THR A 126 2.88 -3.16 -24.75
C THR A 126 2.32 -4.45 -24.15
N GLY A 127 2.25 -4.55 -22.83
CA GLY A 127 1.65 -5.68 -22.13
C GLY A 127 1.29 -5.33 -20.69
N VAL A 128 0.20 -5.90 -20.20
CA VAL A 128 -0.23 -5.78 -18.80
C VAL A 128 -0.48 -7.17 -18.24
N THR A 129 0.05 -7.42 -17.05
CA THR A 129 -0.21 -8.64 -16.27
C THR A 129 -0.81 -8.23 -14.94
N LEU A 130 -2.01 -8.73 -14.64
CA LEU A 130 -2.61 -8.63 -13.32
C LEU A 130 -2.00 -9.69 -12.41
N CYS A 131 -1.53 -9.28 -11.23
CA CYS A 131 -0.94 -10.14 -10.21
C CYS A 131 -1.90 -10.21 -9.02
N LEU A 132 -2.24 -11.42 -8.57
CA LEU A 132 -3.19 -11.65 -7.47
C LEU A 132 -2.57 -12.51 -6.37
N SER A 133 -2.72 -12.10 -5.12
CA SER A 133 -2.48 -12.96 -3.96
C SER A 133 -3.80 -13.22 -3.26
N LEU A 134 -4.13 -14.50 -3.20
CA LEU A 134 -5.36 -15.01 -2.62
C LEU A 134 -5.16 -15.32 -1.14
N PRO A 135 -6.23 -15.27 -0.32
CA PRO A 135 -6.14 -15.67 1.07
C PRO A 135 -5.79 -17.18 1.19
N GLU A 136 -4.95 -17.54 2.17
CA GLU A 136 -4.44 -18.90 2.39
C GLU A 136 -5.53 -19.99 2.42
N ARG A 137 -6.75 -19.64 2.80
CA ARG A 137 -7.90 -20.57 2.87
C ARG A 137 -8.28 -21.18 1.52
N ILE A 138 -7.93 -20.56 0.39
CA ILE A 138 -8.24 -21.09 -0.95
C ILE A 138 -7.28 -22.22 -1.34
N PHE A 139 -6.03 -22.18 -0.86
CA PHE A 139 -5.07 -23.26 -1.10
C PHE A 139 -5.47 -24.56 -0.38
N VAL A 140 -6.20 -24.46 0.75
CA VAL A 140 -6.66 -25.63 1.52
C VAL A 140 -7.79 -26.39 0.83
N TYR A 141 -8.63 -25.74 0.04
CA TYR A 141 -9.71 -26.43 -0.69
C TYR A 141 -9.22 -27.23 -1.92
N ASN A 142 -8.00 -26.98 -2.41
CA ASN A 142 -7.42 -27.70 -3.54
C ASN A 142 -6.26 -28.66 -3.17
N ILE A 143 -5.76 -28.62 -1.93
CA ILE A 143 -4.65 -29.49 -1.52
C ILE A 143 -4.94 -30.06 -0.12
N ASN A 144 -5.36 -31.33 -0.08
CA ASN A 144 -5.34 -32.13 1.14
C ASN A 144 -3.88 -32.40 1.55
N GLY A 145 -3.25 -31.47 2.26
CA GLY A 145 -1.92 -31.66 2.84
C GLY A 145 -1.52 -30.48 3.75
N PRO A 146 -1.00 -30.73 4.97
CA PRO A 146 -0.61 -29.67 5.89
C PRO A 146 0.73 -29.08 5.43
N PHE A 147 0.73 -27.87 4.89
CA PHE A 147 1.97 -27.12 4.70
C PHE A 147 2.37 -26.43 6.00
N SER A 148 3.63 -26.61 6.37
CA SER A 148 4.30 -26.08 7.54
C SER A 148 4.38 -24.55 7.52
N ARG A 149 4.18 -23.97 8.71
CA ARG A 149 3.99 -22.55 9.03
C ARG A 149 5.24 -21.65 8.86
N GLU A 150 6.16 -21.96 7.95
CA GLU A 150 7.50 -21.32 7.91
C GLU A 150 7.89 -20.61 6.60
N GLU A 151 7.02 -20.46 5.60
CA GLU A 151 7.34 -19.74 4.34
C GLU A 151 6.56 -18.42 4.14
N HIS A 152 6.45 -17.61 5.19
CA HIS A 152 5.69 -16.34 5.17
C HIS A 152 6.38 -15.15 4.46
N ASP A 153 7.51 -15.33 3.77
CA ASP A 153 8.35 -14.20 3.36
C ASP A 153 8.53 -14.00 1.84
N LYS A 154 7.59 -14.51 1.03
CA LYS A 154 7.57 -14.24 -0.42
C LYS A 154 6.20 -13.77 -0.90
N LEU A 155 5.85 -12.52 -0.61
CA LEU A 155 4.67 -11.87 -1.22
C LEU A 155 4.70 -11.86 -2.77
N ASP A 156 5.86 -12.08 -3.39
CA ASP A 156 5.99 -12.19 -4.85
C ASP A 156 5.98 -13.63 -5.39
N GLY A 157 6.30 -14.62 -4.56
CA GLY A 157 6.58 -16.00 -5.02
C GLY A 157 5.34 -16.86 -5.26
N GLY A 158 4.20 -16.46 -4.68
CA GLY A 158 2.93 -17.20 -4.73
C GLY A 158 1.79 -16.47 -5.45
N MET A 159 2.08 -15.35 -6.12
CA MET A 159 1.06 -14.58 -6.85
C MET A 159 0.59 -15.33 -8.10
N VAL A 160 -0.72 -15.35 -8.33
CA VAL A 160 -1.34 -15.80 -9.58
C VAL A 160 -1.22 -14.66 -10.59
N GLU A 161 -0.57 -14.92 -11.72
CA GLU A 161 -0.39 -13.93 -12.79
C GLU A 161 -1.34 -14.20 -13.96
N MET A 162 -2.07 -13.16 -14.37
CA MET A 162 -2.98 -13.19 -15.52
C MET A 162 -2.52 -12.17 -16.55
N THR A 163 -1.99 -12.66 -17.67
CA THR A 163 -1.56 -11.78 -18.77
C THR A 163 -2.77 -11.38 -19.60
N LEU A 164 -2.97 -10.09 -19.82
CA LEU A 164 -4.07 -9.54 -20.60
C LEU A 164 -3.73 -9.59 -22.10
N ASP A 165 -4.64 -10.12 -22.93
CA ASP A 165 -4.47 -10.11 -24.38
C ASP A 165 -4.84 -8.72 -24.93
N PRO A 166 -3.93 -7.95 -25.53
CA PRO A 166 -4.23 -6.61 -26.05
C PRO A 166 -5.32 -6.59 -27.13
N ARG A 167 -5.69 -7.72 -27.73
CA ARG A 167 -6.77 -7.82 -28.73
C ARG A 167 -8.15 -7.99 -28.11
N VAL A 168 -8.22 -8.42 -26.85
CA VAL A 168 -9.47 -8.80 -26.15
C VAL A 168 -9.66 -7.96 -24.88
N ASN A 169 -8.58 -7.76 -24.13
CA ASN A 169 -8.51 -7.13 -22.82
C ASN A 169 -8.02 -5.67 -22.90
N LYS A 170 -8.24 -4.98 -24.03
CA LYS A 170 -7.90 -3.56 -24.18
C LYS A 170 -8.93 -2.84 -25.04
N THR A 171 -9.47 -1.74 -24.54
CA THR A 171 -10.36 -0.82 -25.27
C THR A 171 -9.77 0.58 -25.22
N GLY A 172 -9.37 1.12 -26.39
CA GLY A 172 -8.58 2.36 -26.43
C GLY A 172 -7.27 2.18 -25.67
N ASP A 173 -7.04 3.03 -24.68
CA ASP A 173 -5.86 3.02 -23.81
C ASP A 173 -6.09 2.35 -22.45
N ILE A 174 -7.25 1.68 -22.29
CA ILE A 174 -7.64 1.04 -21.03
C ILE A 174 -7.54 -0.47 -21.17
N TRP A 175 -6.76 -1.08 -20.30
CA TRP A 175 -6.61 -2.51 -20.14
C TRP A 175 -7.64 -3.02 -19.14
N HIS A 176 -8.28 -4.14 -19.43
CA HIS A 176 -9.33 -4.66 -18.56
C HIS A 176 -9.47 -6.19 -18.62
N ILE A 177 -9.88 -6.79 -17.50
CA ILE A 177 -10.18 -8.22 -17.39
C ILE A 177 -11.24 -8.44 -16.32
N CYS A 178 -12.13 -9.41 -16.53
CA CYS A 178 -13.07 -9.85 -15.50
C CYS A 178 -12.76 -11.31 -15.13
N ILE A 179 -12.80 -11.61 -13.84
CA ILE A 179 -12.42 -12.91 -13.30
C ILE A 179 -13.60 -13.47 -12.51
N GLU A 180 -14.06 -14.64 -12.94
CA GLU A 180 -15.14 -15.39 -12.29
C GLU A 180 -14.64 -15.97 -10.96
N ASP A 181 -15.54 -16.06 -9.97
CA ASP A 181 -15.29 -16.75 -8.69
C ASP A 181 -14.10 -16.23 -7.86
N LEU A 182 -13.68 -14.99 -8.06
CA LEU A 182 -12.76 -14.35 -7.10
C LEU A 182 -13.48 -14.11 -5.76
N PRO A 183 -12.78 -14.27 -4.64
CA PRO A 183 -13.30 -13.87 -3.35
C PRO A 183 -13.73 -12.40 -3.37
N ARG A 184 -14.84 -12.12 -2.68
CA ARG A 184 -15.43 -10.77 -2.54
C ARG A 184 -14.62 -9.85 -1.59
N GLY A 185 -13.44 -10.26 -1.16
CA GLY A 185 -12.55 -9.51 -0.26
C GLY A 185 -11.29 -10.30 0.07
N ASP A 186 -10.37 -9.68 0.82
CA ASP A 186 -9.08 -10.27 1.25
C ASP A 186 -8.18 -10.76 0.10
N VAL A 187 -8.39 -10.22 -1.11
CA VAL A 187 -7.51 -10.43 -2.27
C VAL A 187 -6.60 -9.23 -2.41
N LEU A 188 -5.30 -9.47 -2.53
CA LEU A 188 -4.32 -8.45 -2.86
C LEU A 188 -4.06 -8.47 -4.36
N TYR A 189 -3.96 -7.31 -4.97
CA TYR A 189 -3.67 -7.20 -6.39
C TYR A 189 -2.71 -6.07 -6.73
N GLY A 190 -2.09 -6.20 -7.88
CA GLY A 190 -1.28 -5.18 -8.53
C GLY A 190 -1.03 -5.53 -9.99
N TYR A 191 -0.29 -4.68 -10.70
CA TYR A 191 0.00 -4.88 -12.12
C TYR A 191 1.49 -4.90 -12.40
N ARG A 192 1.92 -5.82 -13.26
CA ARG A 192 3.19 -5.68 -13.98
C ARG A 192 2.89 -5.08 -15.33
N VAL A 193 3.55 -3.99 -15.66
CA VAL A 193 3.32 -3.27 -16.92
C VAL A 193 4.60 -3.29 -17.74
N ASP A 194 4.49 -3.77 -18.97
CA ASP A 194 5.57 -3.85 -19.95
C ASP A 194 5.39 -2.79 -21.02
N GLY A 195 6.51 -2.29 -21.56
CA GLY A 195 6.50 -1.17 -22.48
C GLY A 195 7.90 -0.70 -22.89
N PRO A 196 7.97 0.32 -23.75
CA PRO A 196 9.25 0.87 -24.20
C PRO A 196 10.09 1.36 -23.02
N ARG A 197 11.41 1.14 -23.07
CA ARG A 197 12.34 1.71 -22.10
C ARG A 197 13.15 2.79 -22.79
N GLY A 198 13.14 4.01 -22.25
CA GLY A 198 13.85 5.11 -22.89
C GLY A 198 13.81 6.38 -22.08
N TRP A 199 14.95 6.70 -21.44
CA TRP A 199 15.10 7.90 -20.63
C TRP A 199 14.65 9.16 -21.37
N HIS A 200 15.24 9.38 -22.54
CA HIS A 200 15.03 10.55 -23.40
C HIS A 200 13.62 10.65 -24.00
N GLN A 201 12.84 9.57 -23.95
CA GLN A 201 11.48 9.51 -24.46
C GLN A 201 10.44 9.59 -23.34
N GLY A 202 10.88 9.70 -22.08
CA GLY A 202 10.00 9.78 -20.91
C GLY A 202 9.42 8.43 -20.46
N HIS A 203 9.90 7.30 -21.01
CA HIS A 203 9.37 5.98 -20.66
C HIS A 203 10.18 5.31 -19.54
N ARG A 204 9.49 4.74 -18.54
CA ARG A 204 10.06 4.10 -17.33
C ARG A 204 9.46 2.71 -17.02
N PHE A 205 8.90 2.04 -18.04
CA PHE A 205 8.27 0.73 -17.87
C PHE A 205 9.26 -0.32 -17.33
N ASP A 206 8.86 -1.02 -16.27
CA ASP A 206 9.61 -2.15 -15.74
C ASP A 206 8.69 -3.27 -15.26
N ARG A 207 8.51 -4.29 -16.10
CA ARG A 207 7.75 -5.50 -15.81
C ARG A 207 8.21 -6.24 -14.56
N SER A 208 9.46 -6.05 -14.11
CA SER A 208 9.96 -6.70 -12.89
C SER A 208 9.35 -6.15 -11.60
N ILE A 209 8.67 -5.02 -11.67
CA ILE A 209 8.01 -4.35 -10.54
C ILE A 209 6.51 -4.64 -10.58
N ILE A 210 5.91 -4.95 -9.42
CA ILE A 210 4.46 -4.98 -9.26
C ILE A 210 4.02 -3.60 -8.78
N LEU A 211 3.08 -3.02 -9.49
CA LEU A 211 2.61 -1.64 -9.34
C LEU A 211 1.22 -1.62 -8.70
N ILE A 212 0.98 -0.61 -7.89
CA ILE A 212 -0.31 -0.30 -7.26
C ILE A 212 -1.22 0.32 -8.31
N ASP A 213 -2.47 -0.11 -8.32
CA ASP A 213 -3.53 0.51 -9.11
C ASP A 213 -3.78 1.95 -8.62
N PRO A 214 -3.64 2.98 -9.48
CA PRO A 214 -3.93 4.38 -9.13
C PRO A 214 -5.38 4.60 -8.66
N TYR A 215 -6.28 3.68 -9.02
CA TYR A 215 -7.70 3.70 -8.69
C TYR A 215 -8.03 2.76 -7.51
N ALA A 216 -7.03 2.20 -6.83
CA ALA A 216 -7.23 1.38 -5.63
C ALA A 216 -7.91 2.21 -4.53
N LYS A 217 -9.12 1.78 -4.14
CA LYS A 217 -9.85 2.40 -3.02
C LYS A 217 -9.29 2.00 -1.65
N LEU A 218 -8.67 0.83 -1.58
CA LEU A 218 -8.05 0.26 -0.40
C LEU A 218 -6.66 -0.22 -0.78
N ILE A 219 -5.66 0.13 0.02
CA ILE A 219 -4.27 -0.28 -0.17
C ILE A 219 -3.82 -1.02 1.08
N GLU A 220 -3.43 -2.28 0.91
CA GLU A 220 -2.80 -3.05 1.97
C GLU A 220 -1.28 -2.84 1.93
N GLY A 221 -0.68 -2.72 3.11
CA GLY A 221 0.74 -2.49 3.29
C GLY A 221 1.10 -2.69 4.75
N ARG A 222 1.87 -1.77 5.34
CA ARG A 222 2.07 -1.80 6.80
C ARG A 222 0.81 -1.34 7.52
N ARG A 223 0.44 -2.09 8.56
CA ARG A 223 -0.72 -1.80 9.40
C ARG A 223 -0.40 -0.96 10.63
N VAL A 224 0.85 -0.97 11.08
CA VAL A 224 1.29 -0.27 12.29
C VAL A 224 2.29 0.81 11.91
N PHE A 225 2.02 2.05 12.35
CA PHE A 225 2.88 3.20 12.09
C PHE A 225 4.27 3.02 12.71
N GLY A 226 5.31 3.20 11.91
CA GLY A 226 6.69 3.15 12.40
C GLY A 226 7.18 1.74 12.75
N ASP A 227 6.48 0.70 12.31
CA ASP A 227 6.92 -0.68 12.48
C ASP A 227 8.15 -0.96 11.60
N SER A 228 9.30 -0.86 12.25
CA SER A 228 10.61 -1.08 11.62
C SER A 228 10.93 -2.55 11.31
N SER A 229 10.08 -3.51 11.70
CA SER A 229 10.26 -4.91 11.33
C SER A 229 10.01 -5.15 9.84
N ASN A 230 9.20 -4.30 9.20
CA ASN A 230 8.80 -4.42 7.79
C ASN A 230 9.09 -3.14 6.98
N LYS A 231 10.34 -2.63 7.08
CA LYS A 231 10.72 -1.37 6.40
C LYS A 231 10.49 -1.39 4.89
N MET A 232 10.67 -2.54 4.24
CA MET A 232 10.57 -2.69 2.79
C MET A 232 9.25 -3.33 2.35
N ALA A 233 8.19 -3.14 3.15
CA ALA A 233 6.86 -3.64 2.81
C ALA A 233 6.45 -3.19 1.40
N LYS A 234 5.89 -4.13 0.64
CA LYS A 234 5.22 -3.83 -0.61
C LYS A 234 3.77 -3.44 -0.33
N PHE A 235 3.25 -2.57 -1.17
CA PHE A 235 1.88 -2.11 -1.12
C PHE A 235 1.11 -2.72 -2.28
N PHE A 236 -0.13 -3.14 -2.01
CA PHE A 236 -1.01 -3.75 -3.00
C PHE A 236 -2.40 -3.16 -2.88
N GLY A 237 -3.10 -3.09 -4.02
CA GLY A 237 -4.54 -2.83 -3.99
C GLY A 237 -5.26 -3.99 -3.29
N THR A 238 -6.37 -3.67 -2.65
CA THR A 238 -7.35 -4.67 -2.18
C THR A 238 -8.76 -4.11 -2.36
N TYR A 239 -9.77 -4.92 -2.07
CA TYR A 239 -11.17 -4.54 -2.18
C TYR A 239 -12.01 -5.28 -1.14
N ASP A 240 -13.18 -4.73 -0.86
CA ASP A 240 -14.18 -5.33 0.01
C ASP A 240 -15.58 -5.10 -0.61
N PHE A 241 -16.10 -6.17 -1.22
CA PHE A 241 -17.46 -6.26 -1.74
C PHE A 241 -18.36 -7.10 -0.82
N SER A 242 -17.86 -7.52 0.33
CA SER A 242 -18.62 -8.31 1.32
C SER A 242 -19.31 -7.41 2.33
N SER A 243 -18.69 -6.28 2.68
CA SER A 243 -19.29 -5.29 3.57
C SER A 243 -20.48 -4.59 2.94
N LEU A 244 -21.51 -4.37 3.74
CA LEU A 244 -22.64 -3.52 3.37
C LEU A 244 -22.16 -2.07 3.19
N PRO A 245 -22.86 -1.27 2.35
CA PRO A 245 -22.63 0.17 2.29
C PRO A 245 -22.67 0.80 3.69
N PHE A 246 -21.80 1.79 3.91
CA PHE A 246 -21.71 2.46 5.20
C PHE A 246 -23.04 3.16 5.54
N ASN A 247 -23.57 2.90 6.72
CA ASN A 247 -24.83 3.48 7.17
C ASN A 247 -24.62 4.90 7.72
N TRP A 248 -24.79 5.90 6.86
CA TRP A 248 -24.80 7.31 7.25
C TRP A 248 -26.01 7.66 8.15
N GLY A 249 -27.11 6.91 8.06
CA GLY A 249 -28.36 7.15 8.77
C GLY A 249 -29.28 8.11 8.01
N ASP A 250 -30.59 7.89 8.14
CA ASP A 250 -31.63 8.58 7.33
C ASP A 250 -31.65 10.11 7.52
N ASN A 251 -31.15 10.60 8.65
CA ASN A 251 -31.12 12.02 9.01
C ASN A 251 -29.73 12.66 8.88
N TYR A 252 -28.78 12.00 8.21
CA TYR A 252 -27.46 12.55 7.99
C TYR A 252 -27.53 13.87 7.22
N LYS A 253 -26.84 14.89 7.72
CA LYS A 253 -26.74 16.22 7.11
C LYS A 253 -25.30 16.70 7.19
N LEU A 254 -24.83 17.29 6.09
CA LEU A 254 -23.60 18.06 6.10
C LEU A 254 -23.82 19.34 6.92
N PRO A 255 -22.83 19.79 7.74
CA PRO A 255 -22.95 21.03 8.49
C PRO A 255 -23.22 22.24 7.58
N ASN A 256 -22.52 22.31 6.43
CA ASN A 256 -22.70 23.32 5.38
C ASN A 256 -22.64 24.76 5.93
N ILE A 257 -21.61 25.01 6.72
CA ILE A 257 -21.34 26.27 7.41
C ILE A 257 -20.86 27.29 6.39
N PRO A 258 -21.39 28.53 6.37
CA PRO A 258 -20.89 29.56 5.47
C PRO A 258 -19.41 29.83 5.72
N GLU A 259 -18.60 29.95 4.66
CA GLU A 259 -17.14 30.12 4.75
C GLU A 259 -16.71 31.24 5.71
N LYS A 260 -17.46 32.35 5.73
CA LYS A 260 -17.20 33.51 6.61
C LYS A 260 -17.34 33.20 8.11
N ASP A 261 -18.01 32.10 8.45
CA ASP A 261 -18.29 31.68 9.82
C ASP A 261 -17.38 30.50 10.24
N LEU A 262 -16.48 30.03 9.36
CA LEU A 262 -15.56 28.94 9.67
C LEU A 262 -14.44 29.38 10.61
N ILE A 263 -14.18 28.52 11.60
CA ILE A 263 -13.03 28.56 12.50
C ILE A 263 -12.34 27.21 12.35
N ILE A 264 -11.29 27.20 11.52
CA ILE A 264 -10.61 25.98 11.06
C ILE A 264 -9.49 25.61 12.04
N TYR A 265 -9.46 24.34 12.43
CA TYR A 265 -8.40 23.74 13.24
C TYR A 265 -7.59 22.75 12.40
N GLU A 266 -6.39 23.14 11.99
CA GLU A 266 -5.45 22.27 11.28
C GLU A 266 -4.89 21.21 12.24
N MET A 267 -4.96 19.93 11.86
CA MET A 267 -4.51 18.84 12.71
C MET A 267 -4.07 17.59 11.97
N ASN A 268 -3.14 16.87 12.58
CA ASN A 268 -2.71 15.55 12.16
C ASN A 268 -3.47 14.46 12.92
N VAL A 269 -4.04 13.48 12.22
CA VAL A 269 -4.85 12.39 12.82
C VAL A 269 -4.09 11.64 13.91
N ARG A 270 -2.84 11.29 13.64
CA ARG A 270 -2.00 10.57 14.59
C ARG A 270 -1.59 11.44 15.76
N ALA A 271 -0.93 12.56 15.47
CA ALA A 271 -0.30 13.38 16.49
C ALA A 271 -1.32 13.96 17.51
N PHE A 272 -2.57 14.18 17.08
CA PHE A 272 -3.62 14.72 17.94
C PHE A 272 -3.91 13.87 19.17
N THR A 273 -3.77 12.54 19.08
CA THR A 273 -4.09 11.63 20.19
C THR A 273 -3.03 10.56 20.45
N ALA A 274 -1.87 10.63 19.81
CA ALA A 274 -0.82 9.62 19.95
C ALA A 274 -0.19 9.59 21.36
N ASP A 275 -0.07 10.74 22.01
CA ASP A 275 0.58 10.85 23.32
C ASP A 275 -0.27 10.21 24.43
N GLU A 276 0.40 9.69 25.47
CA GLU A 276 -0.27 9.05 26.60
C GLU A 276 -1.17 10.03 27.37
N SER A 277 -0.81 11.32 27.38
CA SER A 277 -1.61 12.38 28.01
C SER A 277 -2.96 12.60 27.33
N SER A 278 -3.19 12.07 26.12
CA SER A 278 -4.51 12.01 25.52
C SER A 278 -5.52 11.28 26.41
N GLY A 279 -5.07 10.37 27.29
CA GLY A 279 -5.93 9.61 28.20
C GLY A 279 -6.80 8.57 27.49
N LEU A 280 -6.59 8.33 26.19
CA LEU A 280 -7.32 7.33 25.43
C LEU A 280 -6.72 5.93 25.62
N ASP A 281 -7.52 4.90 25.33
CA ASP A 281 -7.04 3.52 25.25
C ASP A 281 -5.92 3.40 24.20
N PRO A 282 -4.80 2.68 24.49
CA PRO A 282 -3.69 2.52 23.55
C PRO A 282 -4.10 2.05 22.15
N SER A 283 -5.17 1.25 22.02
CA SER A 283 -5.67 0.76 20.73
C SER A 283 -6.26 1.85 19.83
N LYS A 284 -6.68 2.99 20.40
CA LYS A 284 -7.30 4.11 19.68
C LYS A 284 -6.41 5.34 19.53
N ARG A 285 -5.27 5.40 20.24
CA ARG A 285 -4.35 6.53 20.18
C ARG A 285 -3.82 6.72 18.77
N GLY A 286 -3.92 7.96 18.28
CA GLY A 286 -3.48 8.33 16.94
C GLY A 286 -4.23 7.65 15.80
N SER A 287 -5.52 7.35 16.00
CA SER A 287 -6.43 6.76 15.01
C SER A 287 -7.65 7.66 14.77
N TYR A 288 -8.44 7.35 13.73
CA TYR A 288 -9.72 8.04 13.48
C TYR A 288 -10.68 7.94 14.67
N LEU A 289 -10.76 6.78 15.33
CA LEU A 289 -11.57 6.60 16.53
C LEU A 289 -11.08 7.45 17.70
N GLY A 290 -9.78 7.73 17.76
CA GLY A 290 -9.20 8.62 18.76
C GLY A 290 -9.72 10.06 18.62
N ILE A 291 -9.90 10.54 17.38
CA ILE A 291 -10.51 11.86 17.13
C ILE A 291 -11.95 11.90 17.63
N ILE A 292 -12.73 10.85 17.40
CA ILE A 292 -14.13 10.78 17.87
C ILE A 292 -14.21 10.97 19.38
N GLU A 293 -13.33 10.32 20.16
CA GLU A 293 -13.30 10.46 21.62
C GLU A 293 -12.85 11.85 22.10
N LYS A 294 -12.27 12.67 21.22
CA LYS A 294 -11.84 14.04 21.49
C LYS A 294 -12.73 15.12 20.89
N ILE A 295 -13.87 14.77 20.31
CA ILE A 295 -14.89 15.75 19.88
C ILE A 295 -15.29 16.72 21.01
N PRO A 296 -15.49 16.30 22.28
CA PRO A 296 -15.83 17.24 23.35
C PRO A 296 -14.77 18.35 23.55
N HIS A 297 -13.49 18.02 23.36
CA HIS A 297 -12.41 18.99 23.44
C HIS A 297 -12.46 20.00 22.29
N LEU A 298 -12.75 19.54 21.07
CA LEU A 298 -12.91 20.42 19.90
C LEU A 298 -14.11 21.38 20.07
N LEU A 299 -15.22 20.89 20.63
CA LEU A 299 -16.38 21.71 20.94
C LEU A 299 -16.09 22.74 22.04
N GLU A 300 -15.38 22.35 23.10
CA GLU A 300 -14.96 23.25 24.17
C GLU A 300 -14.02 24.36 23.65
N LEU A 301 -13.12 24.01 22.72
CA LEU A 301 -12.26 24.97 22.05
C LEU A 301 -13.04 25.97 21.16
N GLY A 302 -14.25 25.59 20.73
CA GLY A 302 -15.15 26.44 19.94
C GLY A 302 -14.87 26.43 18.44
N ILE A 303 -14.17 25.42 17.94
CA ILE A 303 -13.94 25.25 16.50
C ILE A 303 -15.16 24.61 15.83
N ASN A 304 -15.33 24.86 14.53
CA ASN A 304 -16.44 24.29 13.75
C ASN A 304 -15.99 23.66 12.43
N ALA A 305 -14.69 23.61 12.19
CA ALA A 305 -14.09 22.83 11.12
C ALA A 305 -12.74 22.28 11.55
N VAL A 306 -12.42 21.06 11.13
CA VAL A 306 -11.07 20.49 11.20
C VAL A 306 -10.50 20.39 9.79
N GLU A 307 -9.26 20.83 9.63
CA GLU A 307 -8.48 20.60 8.42
C GLU A 307 -7.49 19.48 8.73
N LEU A 308 -7.79 18.30 8.18
CA LEU A 308 -6.93 17.14 8.35
C LEU A 308 -5.78 17.26 7.36
N HIS A 309 -4.56 17.15 7.88
CA HIS A 309 -3.38 16.97 7.04
C HIS A 309 -3.59 15.77 6.05
N PRO A 310 -2.74 15.62 4.99
CA PRO A 310 -2.95 14.65 3.92
C PRO A 310 -3.21 13.20 4.36
N LEU A 311 -4.36 12.63 4.00
CA LEU A 311 -4.72 11.26 4.40
C LEU A 311 -4.40 10.18 3.36
N PHE A 312 -3.95 10.54 2.15
CA PHE A 312 -3.68 9.57 1.10
C PHE A 312 -2.54 8.62 1.47
N GLU A 313 -2.58 7.39 0.95
CA GLU A 313 -1.57 6.38 1.30
C GLU A 313 -0.17 6.82 0.84
N PHE A 314 0.79 6.73 1.74
CA PHE A 314 2.20 7.09 1.52
C PHE A 314 3.10 6.02 2.17
N ASP A 315 4.43 6.15 2.13
CA ASP A 315 5.36 5.28 2.86
C ASP A 315 6.10 6.09 3.94
N GLU A 316 5.87 5.83 5.23
CA GLU A 316 6.52 6.55 6.34
C GLU A 316 8.03 6.30 6.45
N PHE A 317 8.52 5.29 5.75
CA PHE A 317 9.94 4.96 5.66
C PHE A 317 10.57 5.42 4.35
N GLU A 318 9.86 6.16 3.48
CA GLU A 318 10.38 6.65 2.21
C GLU A 318 11.74 7.34 2.39
N PHE A 319 11.84 8.29 3.30
CA PHE A 319 13.10 9.01 3.54
C PHE A 319 14.18 8.19 4.23
N GLN A 320 13.85 7.02 4.79
CA GLN A 320 14.85 6.12 5.38
C GLN A 320 15.46 5.17 4.35
N ARG A 321 14.95 5.17 3.11
CA ARG A 321 15.53 4.40 2.01
C ARG A 321 16.90 4.92 1.60
N ARG A 322 17.21 6.18 1.91
CA ARG A 322 18.52 6.80 1.68
C ARG A 322 18.86 7.80 2.80
N PRO A 323 20.13 8.14 3.01
CA PRO A 323 20.50 9.18 3.97
C PRO A 323 19.90 10.53 3.56
N ASN A 324 18.93 11.04 4.33
CA ASN A 324 18.34 12.35 4.10
C ASN A 324 18.83 13.34 5.18
N PRO A 325 19.47 14.47 4.84
CA PRO A 325 19.88 15.47 5.84
C PRO A 325 18.70 16.08 6.62
N ARG A 326 17.46 15.87 6.16
CA ARG A 326 16.21 16.22 6.84
C ARG A 326 15.59 15.06 7.63
N ASP A 327 16.35 14.00 7.91
CA ASP A 327 15.98 12.86 8.77
C ASP A 327 15.51 13.25 10.19
N HIS A 328 15.54 14.53 10.57
CA HIS A 328 14.97 15.03 11.83
C HIS A 328 13.53 15.54 11.71
N LEU A 329 13.00 15.76 10.49
CA LEU A 329 11.60 16.14 10.25
C LEU A 329 10.63 14.93 10.28
N ARG A 330 10.96 13.91 11.08
CA ARG A 330 10.39 12.55 11.10
C ARG A 330 8.88 12.42 11.40
N ALA A 331 8.18 13.52 11.65
CA ALA A 331 7.04 13.50 12.56
C ALA A 331 5.64 13.57 11.91
N SER A 332 5.49 13.79 10.60
CA SER A 332 4.19 14.28 10.12
C SER A 332 3.73 13.80 8.75
N GLU A 333 4.08 12.60 8.35
CA GLU A 333 3.60 12.06 7.07
C GLU A 333 2.71 10.85 7.32
N GLN A 334 1.69 10.67 6.48
CA GLN A 334 0.35 10.26 6.91
C GLN A 334 -0.34 9.28 5.96
N SER A 335 -0.85 8.16 6.47
CA SER A 335 -1.48 7.12 5.62
C SER A 335 -2.85 6.73 6.10
N LEU A 336 -3.76 6.62 5.14
CA LEU A 336 -5.15 6.25 5.37
C LEU A 336 -5.24 4.96 6.18
N SER A 337 -4.52 3.92 5.76
CA SER A 337 -4.60 2.57 6.33
C SER A 337 -3.99 2.45 7.74
N ARG A 338 -2.91 3.19 8.04
CA ARG A 338 -2.21 3.12 9.34
C ARG A 338 -2.87 3.94 10.44
N TYR A 339 -3.88 4.72 10.09
CA TYR A 339 -4.75 5.41 11.05
C TYR A 339 -5.97 4.61 11.45
N ALA A 340 -6.10 3.36 10.97
CA ALA A 340 -7.01 2.39 11.56
C ALA A 340 -6.60 2.09 13.00
N SER A 341 -7.59 2.08 13.90
CA SER A 341 -7.39 1.67 15.28
C SER A 341 -6.83 0.24 15.35
N ALA A 342 -5.93 0.01 16.31
CA ALA A 342 -5.26 -1.27 16.53
C ALA A 342 -4.60 -1.92 15.29
N GLY A 343 -4.29 -1.15 14.23
CA GLY A 343 -3.78 -1.70 12.98
C GLY A 343 -4.79 -2.57 12.23
N GLY A 344 -6.07 -2.19 12.26
CA GLY A 344 -7.18 -2.95 11.66
C GLY A 344 -7.14 -3.11 10.12
N GLY A 345 -6.17 -2.52 9.44
CA GLY A 345 -6.00 -2.61 7.99
C GLY A 345 -6.89 -1.64 7.20
N PRO A 346 -6.81 -1.66 5.86
CA PRO A 346 -7.40 -0.63 5.01
C PRO A 346 -8.94 -0.60 5.04
N ALA A 347 -9.60 -1.76 5.10
CA ALA A 347 -11.06 -1.82 5.19
C ALA A 347 -11.58 -1.18 6.49
N ASN A 348 -10.92 -1.46 7.62
CA ASN A 348 -11.24 -0.80 8.89
C ASN A 348 -10.94 0.69 8.83
N ALA A 349 -9.79 1.11 8.30
CA ALA A 349 -9.47 2.53 8.13
C ALA A 349 -10.54 3.28 7.33
N SER A 350 -11.00 2.72 6.21
CA SER A 350 -12.09 3.30 5.42
C SER A 350 -13.39 3.44 6.20
N ARG A 351 -13.74 2.43 7.01
CA ARG A 351 -14.93 2.46 7.87
C ARG A 351 -14.79 3.49 8.99
N GLU A 352 -13.70 3.45 9.75
CA GLU A 352 -13.45 4.35 10.88
C GLU A 352 -13.33 5.81 10.43
N PHE A 353 -12.78 6.07 9.25
CA PHE A 353 -12.78 7.42 8.67
C PHE A 353 -14.21 7.93 8.44
N LYS A 354 -15.10 7.10 7.89
CA LYS A 354 -16.52 7.46 7.70
C LYS A 354 -17.24 7.64 9.05
N GLU A 355 -16.92 6.81 10.04
CA GLU A 355 -17.44 6.97 11.41
C GLU A 355 -17.01 8.30 12.03
N MET A 356 -15.74 8.67 11.86
CA MET A 356 -15.20 9.94 12.33
C MET A 356 -15.87 11.13 11.64
N VAL A 357 -15.99 11.12 10.31
CA VAL A 357 -16.68 12.17 9.56
C VAL A 357 -18.14 12.29 10.02
N LYS A 358 -18.84 11.17 10.15
CA LYS A 358 -20.23 11.14 10.65
C LYS A 358 -20.35 11.72 12.06
N ALA A 359 -19.42 11.38 12.96
CA ALA A 359 -19.42 11.88 14.33
C ALA A 359 -19.12 13.38 14.41
N LEU A 360 -18.14 13.87 13.66
CA LEU A 360 -17.81 15.30 13.56
C LEU A 360 -18.97 16.10 12.99
N HIS A 361 -19.57 15.64 11.88
CA HIS A 361 -20.77 16.29 11.33
C HIS A 361 -21.95 16.27 12.30
N GLY A 362 -22.14 15.17 13.04
CA GLY A 362 -23.15 15.08 14.10
C GLY A 362 -22.93 16.07 15.25
N ALA A 363 -21.69 16.53 15.44
CA ALA A 363 -21.31 17.56 16.39
C ALA A 363 -21.30 18.98 15.78
N GLY A 364 -21.63 19.13 14.49
CA GLY A 364 -21.61 20.41 13.78
C GLY A 364 -20.21 20.87 13.39
N ILE A 365 -19.25 19.96 13.27
CA ILE A 365 -17.87 20.25 12.86
C ILE A 365 -17.64 19.76 11.43
N GLU A 366 -17.25 20.65 10.51
CA GLU A 366 -16.88 20.29 9.14
C GLU A 366 -15.53 19.57 9.07
N VAL A 367 -15.36 18.74 8.03
CA VAL A 367 -14.11 18.03 7.75
C VAL A 367 -13.58 18.49 6.40
N ILE A 368 -12.42 19.16 6.44
CA ILE A 368 -11.66 19.60 5.28
C ILE A 368 -10.45 18.67 5.16
N LEU A 369 -10.13 18.25 3.93
CA LEU A 369 -8.98 17.39 3.65
C LEU A 369 -7.92 18.19 2.91
N ASP A 370 -6.72 18.22 3.47
CA ASP A 370 -5.53 18.64 2.71
C ASP A 370 -5.22 17.56 1.65
N VAL A 371 -5.11 17.98 0.38
CA VAL A 371 -4.94 17.11 -0.77
C VAL A 371 -3.72 17.52 -1.59
N VAL A 372 -2.85 16.55 -1.85
CA VAL A 372 -1.58 16.76 -2.55
C VAL A 372 -1.66 16.09 -3.93
N TYR A 373 -1.97 16.90 -4.95
CA TYR A 373 -2.04 16.45 -6.36
C TYR A 373 -0.91 17.01 -7.24
N ASN A 374 -0.02 17.82 -6.68
CA ASN A 374 1.05 18.48 -7.42
C ASN A 374 2.34 17.64 -7.55
N HIS A 375 2.46 16.54 -6.79
CA HIS A 375 3.57 15.59 -6.88
C HIS A 375 3.17 14.22 -6.31
N THR A 376 4.00 13.20 -6.53
CA THR A 376 3.85 11.85 -5.98
C THR A 376 5.07 11.48 -5.13
N ASN A 377 4.98 10.38 -4.39
CA ASN A 377 6.09 9.78 -3.64
C ASN A 377 7.04 8.95 -4.52
N GLU A 378 6.92 9.02 -5.85
CA GLU A 378 7.77 8.23 -6.74
C GLU A 378 9.16 8.84 -6.93
N ALA A 379 9.45 9.98 -6.30
CA ALA A 379 10.73 10.68 -6.31
C ALA A 379 11.22 11.05 -7.73
N ASP A 380 12.50 11.43 -7.86
CA ASP A 380 13.14 11.73 -9.15
C ASP A 380 13.68 10.47 -9.84
N ASP A 381 14.28 10.66 -11.00
CA ASP A 381 14.87 9.57 -11.76
C ASP A 381 16.28 9.15 -11.30
N ASP A 382 17.01 10.00 -10.57
CA ASP A 382 18.31 9.62 -10.00
C ASP A 382 18.12 8.56 -8.91
N ASN A 383 16.94 8.61 -8.26
CA ASN A 383 16.64 7.91 -7.04
C ASN A 383 15.22 7.32 -7.05
N PRO A 384 14.82 6.55 -8.08
CA PRO A 384 13.41 6.26 -8.34
C PRO A 384 12.78 5.37 -7.28
N TYR A 385 11.55 5.71 -6.88
CA TYR A 385 10.68 4.83 -6.12
C TYR A 385 9.43 4.46 -6.94
N THR A 386 9.62 3.61 -7.94
CA THR A 386 8.54 3.18 -8.83
C THR A 386 7.55 2.28 -8.11
N ILE A 387 6.32 2.76 -7.90
CA ILE A 387 5.25 2.00 -7.23
C ILE A 387 3.90 2.05 -7.96
N SER A 388 3.67 3.04 -8.82
CA SER A 388 2.39 3.22 -9.51
C SER A 388 2.61 3.97 -10.82
N PHE A 389 2.31 5.28 -10.89
CA PHE A 389 2.23 6.08 -12.12
C PHE A 389 3.44 5.94 -13.03
N ARG A 390 4.65 6.06 -12.49
CA ARG A 390 5.91 5.95 -13.26
C ARG A 390 6.01 4.63 -14.02
N GLY A 391 5.61 3.52 -13.39
CA GLY A 391 5.67 2.21 -14.03
C GLY A 391 4.49 1.95 -14.98
N ILE A 392 3.37 2.63 -14.78
CA ILE A 392 2.12 2.45 -15.54
C ILE A 392 2.14 3.26 -16.84
N ASP A 393 2.46 4.56 -16.77
CA ASP A 393 2.65 5.42 -17.94
C ASP A 393 3.33 6.75 -17.55
N ASN A 394 4.65 6.73 -17.31
CA ASN A 394 5.41 7.91 -16.85
C ASN A 394 5.25 9.15 -17.75
N LYS A 395 4.97 8.98 -19.04
CA LYS A 395 4.90 10.10 -19.99
C LYS A 395 3.58 10.87 -19.86
N GLU A 396 2.51 10.19 -19.46
CA GLU A 396 1.19 10.75 -19.22
C GLU A 396 0.95 11.01 -17.71
N GLY A 397 1.92 10.68 -16.85
CA GLY A 397 1.94 11.06 -15.43
C GLY A 397 2.09 12.57 -15.24
N LEU A 398 1.55 13.07 -14.12
CA LEU A 398 1.41 14.48 -13.73
C LEU A 398 2.51 15.44 -14.20
#